data_AF-A0A937ZT80-F1
#
_entry.id   AF-A0A937ZT80-F1
#
_cell.length_a   1.000
_cell.length_b   1.000
_cell.length_c   1.000
_cell.angle_alpha   90.00
_cell.angle_beta   90.00
_cell.angle_gamma   90.00
#
_symmetry.space_group_name_H-M   'P 1'
#
loop_
_entity.id
_entity.type
_entity.pdbx_description
1 polymer ?
#
loop_
_entity_poly.entity_id
_entity_poly.type
_entity_poly.pdbx_seq_one_letter_code
_entity_poly.pdbx_strand_id
1 'polypeptide(L)'
;MALPQKFLDELRSRVAVSAIVARRVRLQRHGREHTGLCPFHKEKSPSFTVNDDKGFFHCFGCGAHGDAFAFVMQSEGLSFREAVERLAGEAGMELPRDSPREAAEAEGRRDLEGIVEAACTWFEEQLATPAAAAARAYLDRRGIAPDVRRRFRIGYAPDGRG
;
A
#
# COMPACT_ATOMS: atom_id res chain seq x y z
N MET A 1 -1.62 12.07 2.04
CA MET A 1 -1.47 12.96 0.88
C MET A 1 -2.74 12.91 0.05
N ALA A 2 -3.33 14.04 -0.31
CA ALA A 2 -4.53 14.08 -1.14
C ALA A 2 -4.14 14.49 -2.56
N LEU A 3 -4.36 13.61 -3.53
CA LEU A 3 -4.26 13.98 -4.94
C LEU A 3 -5.32 15.05 -5.25
N PRO A 4 -5.01 16.05 -6.10
CA PRO A 4 -5.98 17.08 -6.48
C PRO A 4 -7.27 16.42 -7.00
N GLN A 5 -8.43 16.80 -6.44
CA GLN A 5 -9.71 16.19 -6.83
C GLN A 5 -9.97 16.32 -8.33
N LYS A 6 -9.65 17.48 -8.91
CA LYS A 6 -9.75 17.70 -10.36
C LYS A 6 -8.96 16.67 -11.18
N PHE A 7 -7.76 16.29 -10.74
CA PHE A 7 -6.95 15.27 -11.41
C PHE A 7 -7.60 13.88 -11.30
N LEU A 8 -8.11 13.54 -10.11
CA LEU A 8 -8.81 12.28 -9.89
C LEU A 8 -10.08 12.18 -10.73
N ASP A 9 -10.85 13.27 -10.82
CA ASP A 9 -12.08 13.34 -11.62
C ASP A 9 -11.77 13.21 -13.12
N GLU A 10 -10.72 13.89 -13.59
CA GLU A 10 -10.26 13.76 -14.98
C GLU A 10 -9.81 12.32 -15.27
N LEU A 11 -9.05 11.70 -14.37
CA LEU A 11 -8.63 10.32 -14.52
C LEU A 11 -9.81 9.34 -14.54
N ARG A 12 -10.80 9.52 -13.65
CA ARG A 12 -12.06 8.75 -13.66
C ARG A 12 -12.79 8.89 -15.00
N SER A 13 -12.79 10.08 -15.61
CA SER A 13 -13.47 10.33 -16.88
C SER A 13 -12.77 9.67 -18.09
N ARG A 14 -11.45 9.43 -18.01
CA ARG A 14 -10.67 8.81 -19.09
C ARG A 14 -10.63 7.29 -19.02
N VAL A 15 -10.96 6.71 -17.86
CA VAL A 15 -10.82 5.28 -17.60
C VAL A 15 -12.19 4.63 -17.43
N ALA A 16 -12.59 3.83 -18.41
CA ALA A 16 -13.78 2.99 -18.31
C ALA A 16 -13.54 1.81 -17.35
N VAL A 17 -14.43 1.60 -16.38
CA VAL A 17 -14.31 0.51 -15.39
C VAL A 17 -14.34 -0.84 -16.09
N SER A 18 -15.18 -1.01 -17.11
CA SER A 18 -15.25 -2.24 -17.90
C SER A 18 -13.92 -2.55 -18.59
N ALA A 19 -13.21 -1.54 -19.11
CA ALA A 19 -11.92 -1.71 -19.75
C ALA A 19 -10.83 -2.16 -18.77
N ILE A 20 -10.88 -1.71 -17.52
CA ILE A 20 -9.98 -2.15 -16.45
C ILE A 20 -10.31 -3.59 -16.04
N VAL A 21 -11.58 -3.88 -15.77
CA VAL A 21 -12.05 -5.20 -15.35
C VAL A 21 -11.79 -6.26 -16.43
N ALA A 22 -12.03 -5.91 -17.70
CA ALA A 22 -11.92 -6.82 -18.85
C ALA A 22 -10.51 -7.43 -19.02
N ARG A 23 -9.49 -6.85 -18.38
CA ARG A 23 -8.11 -7.36 -18.37
C ARG A 23 -7.95 -8.61 -17.53
N ARG A 24 -8.79 -8.78 -16.52
CA ARG A 24 -8.76 -9.90 -15.57
C ARG A 24 -9.89 -10.89 -15.82
N VAL A 25 -11.03 -10.41 -16.31
CA VAL A 25 -12.26 -11.18 -16.41
C VAL A 25 -12.88 -10.99 -17.80
N ARG A 26 -13.39 -12.07 -18.40
CA ARG A 26 -14.23 -11.94 -19.59
C ARG A 26 -15.59 -11.35 -19.22
N LEU A 27 -15.89 -10.19 -19.79
CA LEU A 27 -17.17 -9.52 -19.66
C LEU A 27 -18.04 -9.76 -20.89
N GLN A 28 -19.35 -9.85 -20.70
CA GLN A 28 -20.37 -9.90 -21.74
C GLN A 28 -21.25 -8.65 -21.61
N ARG A 29 -21.51 -7.98 -22.73
CA ARG A 29 -22.28 -6.73 -22.72
C ARG A 29 -23.79 -7.04 -22.75
N HIS A 30 -24.52 -6.46 -21.80
CA HIS A 30 -25.97 -6.51 -21.68
C HIS A 30 -26.54 -5.09 -21.61
N GLY A 31 -26.84 -4.53 -22.79
CA GLY A 31 -27.31 -3.14 -22.91
C GLY A 31 -26.23 -2.14 -22.48
N ARG A 32 -26.50 -1.45 -21.36
CA ARG A 32 -25.59 -0.45 -20.76
C ARG A 32 -24.63 -1.04 -19.73
N GLU A 33 -24.84 -2.30 -19.34
CA GLU A 33 -24.04 -2.96 -18.32
C GLU A 33 -23.21 -4.09 -18.93
N HIS A 34 -22.16 -4.49 -18.24
CA HIS A 34 -21.32 -5.63 -18.57
C HIS A 34 -21.38 -6.64 -17.43
N THR A 35 -21.52 -7.92 -17.74
CA THR A 35 -21.64 -8.99 -16.74
C THR A 35 -20.56 -10.05 -16.93
N GLY A 36 -20.06 -10.62 -15.83
CA GLY A 36 -19.04 -11.67 -15.85
C GLY A 36 -18.95 -12.45 -14.53
N LEU A 37 -17.98 -13.37 -14.47
CA LEU A 37 -17.64 -14.06 -13.23
C LEU A 37 -16.84 -13.12 -12.31
N CYS A 38 -17.12 -13.13 -11.02
CA CYS A 38 -16.40 -12.30 -10.07
C CYS A 38 -14.93 -12.69 -9.98
N PRO A 39 -13.99 -11.72 -10.02
CA PRO A 39 -12.57 -12.00 -9.79
C PRO A 39 -12.21 -12.14 -8.30
N PHE A 40 -13.11 -11.75 -7.40
CA PHE A 40 -12.84 -11.69 -5.95
C PHE A 40 -13.34 -12.91 -5.18
N HIS A 41 -14.17 -13.76 -5.79
CA HIS A 41 -14.61 -15.02 -5.20
C HIS A 41 -14.92 -16.05 -6.28
N LYS A 42 -14.93 -17.33 -5.91
CA LYS A 42 -15.14 -18.43 -6.86
C LYS A 42 -16.63 -18.73 -7.01
N GLU A 43 -17.16 -18.54 -8.21
CA GLU A 43 -18.55 -18.83 -8.56
C GLU A 43 -18.67 -19.53 -9.93
N LYS A 44 -19.84 -20.13 -10.20
CA LYS A 44 -20.15 -20.78 -11.50
C LYS A 44 -21.09 -19.96 -12.38
N SER A 45 -21.94 -19.14 -11.77
CA SER A 45 -22.88 -18.25 -12.43
C SER A 45 -22.36 -16.81 -12.40
N PRO A 46 -22.48 -16.02 -13.49
CA PRO A 46 -22.06 -14.61 -13.48
C PRO A 46 -22.87 -13.80 -12.46
N SER A 47 -22.20 -13.21 -11.47
CA SER A 47 -22.82 -12.25 -10.54
C SER A 47 -22.14 -10.88 -10.52
N PHE A 48 -21.06 -10.70 -11.29
CA PHE A 48 -20.29 -9.46 -11.37
C PHE A 48 -20.84 -8.57 -12.47
N THR A 49 -21.24 -7.35 -12.12
CA THR A 49 -21.79 -6.35 -13.04
C THR A 49 -20.94 -5.09 -13.04
N VAL A 50 -20.73 -4.49 -14.21
CA VAL A 50 -20.00 -3.25 -14.41
C VAL A 50 -20.84 -2.27 -15.21
N ASN A 51 -20.90 -1.03 -14.78
CA ASN A 51 -21.63 0.03 -15.44
C ASN A 51 -20.68 1.23 -15.65
N ASP A 52 -20.28 1.47 -16.90
CA ASP A 52 -19.34 2.55 -17.22
C ASP A 52 -19.99 3.93 -17.10
N ASP A 53 -21.27 4.07 -17.46
CA ASP A 53 -22.02 5.32 -17.34
C ASP A 53 -22.09 5.79 -15.88
N LYS A 54 -22.21 4.85 -14.95
CA LYS A 54 -22.24 5.11 -13.50
C LYS A 54 -20.84 5.02 -12.85
N GLY A 55 -19.83 4.55 -13.59
CA GLY A 55 -18.44 4.47 -13.13
C GLY A 55 -18.17 3.47 -11.99
N PHE A 56 -18.93 2.38 -11.89
CA PHE A 56 -18.73 1.38 -10.82
C PHE A 56 -18.90 -0.08 -11.27
N PHE A 57 -18.38 -1.00 -10.46
CA PHE A 57 -18.68 -2.42 -10.50
C PHE A 57 -19.38 -2.86 -9.22
N HIS A 58 -20.18 -3.92 -9.30
CA HIS A 58 -20.82 -4.57 -8.16
C HIS A 58 -20.95 -6.07 -8.39
N CYS A 59 -20.63 -6.87 -7.37
CA CYS A 59 -20.83 -8.31 -7.37
C CYS A 59 -21.97 -8.69 -6.44
N PHE A 60 -23.04 -9.28 -6.98
CA PHE A 60 -24.19 -9.71 -6.19
C PHE A 60 -23.94 -10.98 -5.37
N GLY A 61 -22.90 -11.77 -5.67
CA GLY A 61 -22.54 -12.96 -4.92
C GLY A 61 -21.77 -12.70 -3.64
N CYS A 62 -20.80 -11.76 -3.65
CA CYS A 62 -19.92 -11.49 -2.51
C CYS A 62 -20.00 -10.05 -1.97
N GLY A 63 -20.77 -9.16 -2.61
CA GLY A 63 -20.91 -7.76 -2.20
C GLY A 63 -19.73 -6.85 -2.58
N ALA A 64 -18.70 -7.36 -3.28
CA ALA A 64 -17.61 -6.54 -3.76
C ALA A 64 -18.12 -5.41 -4.66
N HIS A 65 -17.70 -4.19 -4.37
CA HIS A 65 -18.19 -2.97 -5.02
C HIS A 65 -17.08 -1.91 -5.05
N GLY A 66 -17.05 -1.11 -6.11
CA GLY A 66 -16.21 0.07 -6.16
C GLY A 66 -16.06 0.63 -7.57
N ASP A 67 -15.17 1.61 -7.71
CA ASP A 67 -14.78 2.20 -8.99
C ASP A 67 -13.53 1.51 -9.58
N ALA A 68 -12.97 2.08 -10.66
CA ALA A 68 -11.75 1.57 -11.29
C ALA A 68 -10.56 1.49 -10.31
N PHE A 69 -10.41 2.45 -9.39
CA PHE A 69 -9.32 2.43 -8.41
C PHE A 69 -9.51 1.28 -7.43
N ALA A 70 -10.71 1.15 -6.86
CA ALA A 70 -11.04 0.08 -5.94
C ALA A 70 -10.82 -1.30 -6.56
N PHE A 71 -11.13 -1.47 -7.85
CA PHE A 71 -10.88 -2.71 -8.56
C PHE A 71 -9.39 -3.04 -8.64
N VAL A 72 -8.56 -2.09 -9.06
CA VAL A 72 -7.11 -2.27 -9.17
C VAL A 72 -6.51 -2.54 -7.79
N MET A 73 -6.90 -1.78 -6.77
CA MET A 73 -6.43 -2.00 -5.39
C MET A 73 -6.75 -3.42 -4.90
N GLN A 74 -7.99 -3.88 -5.05
CA GLN A 74 -8.38 -5.21 -4.57
C GLN A 74 -7.77 -6.34 -5.41
N SER A 75 -7.66 -6.17 -6.72
CA SER A 75 -7.16 -7.22 -7.62
C SER A 75 -5.64 -7.31 -7.68
N GLU A 76 -4.92 -6.26 -7.29
CA GLU A 76 -3.45 -6.17 -7.37
C GLU A 76 -2.77 -5.97 -6.01
N GLY A 77 -3.54 -5.75 -4.93
CA GLY A 77 -2.98 -5.48 -3.60
C GLY A 77 -2.27 -4.12 -3.51
N LEU A 78 -2.63 -3.19 -4.40
CA LEU A 78 -2.02 -1.86 -4.47
C LEU A 78 -2.67 -0.90 -3.48
N SER A 79 -1.87 0.04 -2.97
CA SER A 79 -2.37 1.22 -2.28
C SER A 79 -3.13 2.14 -3.24
N PHE A 80 -3.93 3.07 -2.69
CA PHE A 80 -4.66 4.04 -3.53
C PHE A 80 -3.75 4.86 -4.43
N ARG A 81 -2.58 5.29 -3.92
CA ARG A 81 -1.61 6.05 -4.72
C ARG A 81 -1.07 5.20 -5.86
N GLU A 82 -0.58 3.99 -5.59
CA GLU A 82 -0.09 3.09 -6.64
C GLU A 82 -1.16 2.78 -7.69
N ALA A 83 -2.42 2.61 -7.28
CA ALA A 83 -3.54 2.41 -8.20
C ALA A 83 -3.79 3.65 -9.08
N VAL A 84 -3.69 4.86 -8.52
CA VAL A 84 -3.78 6.09 -9.31
C VAL A 84 -2.61 6.23 -10.28
N GLU A 85 -1.38 5.96 -9.84
CA GLU A 85 -0.18 6.02 -10.68
C GLU A 85 -0.27 5.04 -11.84
N ARG A 86 -0.75 3.83 -11.56
CA ARG A 86 -0.99 2.79 -12.57
C ARG A 86 -2.00 3.24 -13.62
N LEU A 87 -3.18 3.71 -13.18
CA LEU A 87 -4.23 4.14 -14.10
C LEU A 87 -3.86 5.43 -14.85
N ALA A 88 -3.14 6.35 -14.21
CA ALA A 88 -2.66 7.58 -14.86
C ALA A 88 -1.67 7.25 -16.00
N GLY A 89 -0.72 6.35 -15.76
CA GLY A 89 0.22 5.90 -16.78
C GLY A 89 -0.47 5.28 -18.00
N GLU A 90 -1.54 4.51 -17.78
CA GLU A 90 -2.34 3.91 -18.85
C GLU A 90 -3.21 4.93 -19.60
N ALA A 91 -3.71 5.94 -18.90
CA ALA A 91 -4.46 7.05 -19.48
C ALA A 91 -3.57 8.11 -20.13
N GLY A 92 -2.24 7.92 -20.12
CA GLY A 92 -1.25 8.89 -20.62
C GLY A 92 -1.28 10.22 -19.86
N MET A 93 -1.69 10.20 -18.58
CA MET A 93 -1.75 11.37 -17.72
C MET A 93 -0.50 11.45 -16.85
N GLU A 94 0.17 12.60 -16.87
CA GLU A 94 1.23 12.87 -15.91
C GLU A 94 0.64 13.06 -14.52
N LEU A 95 1.23 12.39 -13.54
CA LEU A 95 0.86 12.59 -12.14
C LEU A 95 1.17 14.05 -11.74
N PRO A 96 0.30 14.67 -10.93
CA PRO A 96 0.59 15.97 -10.35
C PRO A 96 1.93 15.86 -9.61
N ARG A 97 2.89 16.70 -10.01
CA ARG A 97 4.18 16.77 -9.34
C ARG A 97 3.93 17.20 -7.90
N ASP A 98 4.61 16.53 -6.97
CA ASP A 98 4.61 16.93 -5.57
C ASP A 98 5.01 18.42 -5.49
N SER A 99 4.29 19.20 -4.69
CA SER A 99 4.72 20.58 -4.44
C SER A 99 6.15 20.58 -3.88
N PRO A 100 6.93 21.67 -4.05
CA PRO A 100 8.28 21.75 -3.48
C PRO A 100 8.33 21.43 -1.97
N ARG A 101 7.24 21.72 -1.26
CA ARG A 101 7.05 21.36 0.15
C ARG A 101 6.88 19.87 0.36
N GLU A 102 6.07 19.19 -0.45
CA GLU A 102 5.83 17.75 -0.34
C GLU A 102 7.07 16.94 -0.76
N ALA A 103 7.81 17.40 -1.77
CA ALA A 103 9.11 16.85 -2.12
C ALA A 103 10.11 17.00 -0.95
N ALA A 104 10.13 18.17 -0.28
CA ALA A 104 10.95 18.39 0.91
C ALA A 104 10.49 17.56 2.13
N GLU A 105 9.18 17.34 2.30
CA GLU A 105 8.65 16.46 3.35
C GLU A 105 8.99 14.98 3.07
N ALA A 106 8.92 14.53 1.81
CA ALA A 106 9.35 13.18 1.41
C ALA A 106 10.87 12.98 1.56
N GLU A 107 11.67 14.00 1.24
CA GLU A 107 13.10 14.02 1.51
C GLU A 107 13.39 13.97 3.01
N GLY A 108 12.69 14.78 3.81
CA GLY A 108 12.79 14.76 5.26
C GLY A 108 12.35 13.43 5.89
N ARG A 109 11.36 12.72 5.32
CA ARG A 109 10.99 11.37 5.78
C ARG A 109 12.08 10.35 5.48
N ARG A 110 12.73 10.44 4.31
CA ARG A 110 13.90 9.60 3.99
C ARG A 110 15.07 9.89 4.94
N ASP A 111 15.26 11.14 5.32
CA ASP A 111 16.25 11.53 6.34
C ASP A 111 15.91 10.94 7.72
N LEU A 112 14.64 11.00 8.14
CA LEU A 112 14.19 10.40 9.41
C LEU A 112 14.38 8.87 9.47
N GLU A 113 14.08 8.16 8.37
CA GLU A 113 14.35 6.72 8.28
C GLU A 113 15.84 6.42 8.48
N GLY A 114 16.72 7.21 7.86
CA GLY A 114 18.17 7.12 8.07
C GLY A 114 18.59 7.39 9.51
N ILE A 115 18.01 8.41 10.15
CA ILE A 115 18.28 8.75 11.55
C ILE A 115 17.83 7.62 12.50
N VAL A 116 16.63 7.08 12.30
CA VAL A 116 16.09 5.97 13.10
C VAL A 116 16.93 4.71 12.90
N GLU A 117 17.39 4.44 11.67
CA GLU A 117 18.27 3.32 11.37
C GLU A 117 19.64 3.47 12.04
N ALA A 118 20.22 4.67 12.01
CA ALA A 118 21.47 4.98 12.70
C ALA A 118 21.33 4.83 14.22
N ALA A 119 20.22 5.31 14.80
CA ALA A 119 19.92 5.14 16.21
C ALA A 119 19.73 3.66 16.58
N CYS A 120 18.99 2.89 15.78
CA CYS A 120 18.78 1.46 15.98
C CYS A 120 20.12 0.70 16.00
N THR A 121 20.96 0.93 14.99
CA THR A 121 22.31 0.37 14.89
C THR A 121 23.15 0.70 16.12
N TRP A 122 23.14 1.96 16.55
CA TRP A 122 23.87 2.40 17.74
C TRP A 122 23.40 1.65 19.00
N PHE A 123 22.08 1.56 19.24
CA PHE A 123 21.57 0.84 20.41
C PHE A 123 21.91 -0.66 20.36
N GLU A 124 21.88 -1.29 19.19
CA GLU A 124 22.31 -2.68 19.00
C GLU A 124 23.77 -2.88 19.41
N GLU A 125 24.66 -2.01 18.94
CA GLU A 125 26.08 -2.02 19.31
C GLU A 125 26.27 -1.82 20.81
N GLN A 126 25.49 -0.92 21.42
CA GLN A 126 25.56 -0.67 22.86
C GLN A 126 25.19 -1.90 23.68
N LEU A 127 24.31 -2.78 23.19
CA LEU A 127 23.98 -4.04 23.88
C LEU A 127 25.17 -5.00 23.96
N ALA A 128 26.21 -4.85 23.15
CA ALA A 128 27.44 -5.64 23.24
C ALA A 128 28.46 -5.10 24.25
N THR A 129 28.32 -3.84 24.69
CA THR A 129 29.31 -3.18 25.56
C THR A 129 29.28 -3.69 27.01
N PRO A 130 30.35 -3.49 27.81
CA PRO A 130 30.34 -3.83 29.23
C PRO A 130 29.20 -3.17 30.02
N ALA A 131 28.82 -1.94 29.66
CA ALA A 131 27.73 -1.19 30.32
C ALA A 131 26.38 -1.91 30.26
N ALA A 132 26.12 -2.67 29.19
CA ALA A 132 24.88 -3.41 29.01
C ALA A 132 24.83 -4.78 29.72
N ALA A 133 25.78 -5.09 30.62
CA ALA A 133 25.84 -6.40 31.29
C ALA A 133 24.53 -6.76 32.02
N ALA A 134 23.94 -5.81 32.73
CA ALA A 134 22.67 -6.02 33.44
C ALA A 134 21.50 -6.27 32.47
N ALA A 135 21.48 -5.58 31.32
CA ALA A 135 20.47 -5.74 30.28
C ALA A 135 20.59 -7.13 29.61
N ARG A 136 21.79 -7.58 29.26
CA ARG A 136 22.00 -8.94 28.72
C ARG A 136 21.55 -10.01 29.71
N ALA A 137 21.93 -9.88 30.98
CA ALA A 137 21.50 -10.80 32.03
C ALA A 137 19.97 -10.81 32.22
N TYR A 138 19.30 -9.67 32.05
CA TYR A 138 17.84 -9.60 32.04
C TYR A 138 17.23 -10.38 30.87
N LEU A 139 17.75 -10.17 29.66
CA LEU A 139 17.29 -10.88 28.46
C LEU A 139 17.51 -12.40 28.58
N ASP A 140 18.63 -12.83 29.17
CA ASP A 140 18.92 -14.24 29.46
C ASP A 140 17.87 -14.84 30.41
N ARG A 141 17.56 -14.14 31.52
CA ARG A 141 16.51 -14.57 32.46
C ARG A 141 15.12 -14.66 31.82
N ARG A 142 14.87 -13.89 30.76
CA ARG A 142 13.61 -13.91 29.99
C ARG A 142 13.60 -14.96 28.88
N GLY A 143 14.69 -15.72 28.69
CA GLY A 143 14.80 -16.75 27.66
C GLY A 143 14.94 -16.19 26.24
N ILE A 144 15.34 -14.92 26.10
CA ILE A 144 15.51 -14.29 24.78
C ILE A 144 16.90 -14.64 24.27
N ALA A 145 17.01 -15.64 23.40
CA ALA A 145 18.30 -16.13 22.91
C ALA A 145 19.06 -15.09 22.05
N PRO A 146 20.40 -15.18 21.95
CA PRO A 146 21.21 -14.20 21.21
C PRO A 146 20.85 -14.04 19.73
N ASP A 147 20.41 -15.10 19.07
CA ASP A 147 19.93 -15.07 17.68
C ASP A 147 18.62 -14.28 17.54
N VAL A 148 17.70 -14.41 18.51
CA VAL A 148 16.47 -13.61 18.57
C VAL A 148 16.80 -12.14 18.78
N ARG A 149 17.76 -11.83 19.66
CA ARG A 149 18.23 -10.45 19.88
C ARG A 149 18.72 -9.81 18.58
N ARG A 150 19.53 -10.54 17.80
CA ARG A 150 20.04 -10.06 16.49
C ARG A 150 18.92 -9.92 15.46
N ARG A 151 18.05 -10.93 15.33
CA ARG A 151 16.95 -10.91 14.34
C ARG A 151 15.99 -9.73 14.56
N PHE A 152 15.71 -9.42 15.82
CA PHE A 152 14.80 -8.33 16.19
C PHE A 152 15.53 -7.03 16.56
N ARG A 153 16.86 -6.97 16.32
CA ARG A 153 17.67 -5.75 16.52
C ARG A 153 17.51 -5.14 17.92
N ILE A 154 17.49 -6.00 18.95
CA ILE A 154 17.36 -5.56 20.33
C ILE A 154 18.64 -4.83 20.74
N GLY A 155 18.49 -3.59 21.21
CA GLY A 155 19.58 -2.75 21.67
C GLY A 155 19.54 -2.41 23.16
N TYR A 156 20.49 -1.58 23.60
CA TYR A 156 20.59 -1.04 24.95
C TYR A 156 20.86 0.47 24.90
N ALA A 157 20.10 1.24 25.68
CA ALA A 157 20.37 2.66 25.89
C ALA A 157 21.19 2.83 27.17
N PRO A 158 22.49 3.21 27.10
CA PRO A 158 23.30 3.47 28.27
C PRO A 158 22.87 4.76 28.98
N ASP A 159 23.06 4.83 30.31
CA ASP A 159 22.69 6.00 31.15
C ASP A 159 23.57 7.25 30.92
N GLY A 160 24.31 7.33 29.81
CA GLY A 160 25.03 8.53 29.39
C GLY A 160 24.13 9.41 28.54
N ARG A 161 23.91 10.67 28.96
CA ARG A 161 23.54 11.71 27.99
C ARG A 161 24.71 11.79 27.01
N GLY A 162 24.43 11.63 25.72
CA GLY A 162 25.42 11.63 24.64
C GLY A 162 26.30 12.88 24.60
#